data_AF-A0A1G1DJE1-F1
#
_entry.id   AF-A0A1G1DJE1-F1
#
_cell.length_a   1.000
_cell.length_b   1.000
_cell.length_c   1.000
_cell.angle_alpha   90.00
_cell.angle_beta   90.00
_cell.angle_gamma   90.00
#
_symmetry.space_group_name_H-M   'P 1'
#
loop_
_entity.id
_entity.type
_entity.pdbx_description
1 polymer ?
#
loop_
_entity_poly.entity_id
_entity_poly.type
_entity_poly.pdbx_seq_one_letter_code
_entity_poly.pdbx_strand_id
1 'polypeptide(L)' 'MRTQQAKYITDEKGHKKAVILDIKYYEKLLHALEEIEDKKAFASVTKEKSIPYSDIETRLKKDNLL' A
#
# COMPACT_ATOMS: atom_id res chain seq x y z
N MET A 1 -6.48 -20.63 -7.78
CA MET A 1 -7.38 -19.45 -7.82
C MET A 1 -8.32 -19.63 -9.00
N ARG A 2 -9.64 -19.63 -8.80
CA ARG A 2 -10.57 -19.47 -9.93
C ARG A 2 -10.34 -18.05 -10.45
N THR A 3 -9.80 -17.90 -11.65
CA THR A 3 -9.75 -16.63 -12.36
C THR A 3 -11.19 -16.20 -12.61
N GLN A 4 -11.75 -15.38 -11.71
CA GLN A 4 -13.01 -14.71 -11.99
C GLN A 4 -12.77 -13.87 -13.24
N GLN A 5 -13.51 -14.18 -14.30
CA GLN A 5 -13.38 -13.52 -15.58
C GLN A 5 -13.75 -12.05 -15.39
N ALA A 6 -12.77 -11.15 -15.45
CA ALA A 6 -12.98 -9.72 -15.26
C ALA A 6 -13.98 -9.21 -16.30
N LYS A 7 -15.01 -8.50 -15.84
CA LYS A 7 -16.00 -7.88 -16.72
C LYS A 7 -15.58 -6.46 -17.04
N TYR A 8 -15.64 -6.08 -18.31
CA TYR A 8 -15.23 -4.76 -18.75
C TYR A 8 -16.42 -3.95 -19.26
N ILE A 9 -16.39 -2.65 -18.99
CA ILE A 9 -17.25 -1.66 -19.63
C ILE A 9 -16.43 -1.05 -20.76
N THR A 10 -16.96 -1.10 -21.98
CA THR A 10 -16.28 -0.62 -23.20
C THR A 10 -16.98 0.60 -23.80
N ASP A 11 -16.24 1.39 -24.56
CA ASP A 11 -16.84 2.41 -25.43
C ASP A 11 -17.48 1.77 -26.68
N GLU A 12 -18.09 2.60 -27.53
CA GLU A 12 -18.76 2.19 -28.78
C GLU A 12 -17.83 1.49 -29.78
N LYS A 13 -16.51 1.72 -29.66
CA LYS A 13 -15.49 1.09 -30.51
C LYS A 13 -14.94 -0.19 -29.89
N GLY A 14 -15.43 -0.60 -28.72
CA GLY A 14 -15.00 -1.79 -27.99
C GLY A 14 -13.76 -1.57 -27.12
N HIS A 15 -13.26 -0.34 -26.95
CA HIS A 15 -12.13 -0.10 -26.06
C HIS A 15 -12.57 -0.13 -24.60
N LYS A 16 -11.84 -0.87 -23.77
CA LYS A 16 -12.10 -1.00 -22.34
C LYS A 16 -11.89 0.34 -21.63
N LYS A 17 -12.92 0.84 -20.94
CA LYS A 17 -12.90 2.08 -20.15
C LYS A 17 -12.91 1.83 -18.65
N ALA A 18 -13.56 0.76 -18.20
CA ALA A 18 -13.61 0.38 -16.80
C ALA A 18 -13.69 -1.15 -16.65
N VAL A 19 -13.47 -1.63 -15.43
CA VAL A 19 -13.57 -3.04 -15.06
C VAL A 19 -14.46 -3.18 -13.83
N ILE A 20 -15.31 -4.21 -13.82
CA ILE A 20 -16.12 -4.62 -12.68
C ILE A 20 -15.41 -5.80 -12.04
N LEU A 21 -15.05 -5.63 -10.77
CA LEU A 21 -14.35 -6.62 -9.96
C LEU A 21 -15.24 -7.06 -8.80
N ASP A 22 -15.04 -8.29 -8.34
CA ASP A 22 -15.55 -8.70 -7.03
C ASP A 22 -14.88 -7.86 -5.94
N ILE A 23 -15.67 -7.42 -4.97
CA ILE A 23 -15.20 -6.50 -3.94
C ILE A 23 -14.05 -7.09 -3.12
N LYS A 24 -14.11 -8.40 -2.81
CA LYS A 24 -13.03 -9.07 -2.05
C LYS A 24 -11.76 -9.20 -2.88
N TYR A 25 -11.90 -9.30 -4.20
CA TYR A 25 -10.73 -9.31 -5.08
C TYR A 25 -10.10 -7.91 -5.16
N TYR A 26 -10.90 -6.86 -5.24
CA TYR A 26 -10.42 -5.48 -5.19
C TYR A 26 -9.69 -5.16 -3.87
N GLU A 27 -10.28 -5.51 -2.73
CA GLU A 27 -9.65 -5.33 -1.41
C GLU A 27 -8.30 -6.07 -1.30
N LYS A 28 -8.22 -7.29 -1.83
CA LYS A 28 -6.94 -8.04 -1.88
C LYS A 28 -5.88 -7.34 -2.73
N LEU A 29 -6.27 -6.70 -3.84
CA LEU A 29 -5.34 -5.93 -4.65
C LEU A 29 -4.83 -4.71 -3.89
N LEU A 30 -5.71 -4.00 -3.17
CA LEU A 30 -5.32 -2.86 -2.33
C LEU A 30 -4.32 -3.28 -1.26
N HIS A 31 -4.65 -4.32 -0.48
CA HIS A 31 -3.74 -4.85 0.55
C HIS A 31 -2.37 -5.24 -0.03
N ALA A 32 -2.35 -5.89 -1.20
CA ALA A 32 -1.09 -6.25 -1.85
C ALA A 32 -0.24 -5.04 -2.27
N LEU A 33 -0.89 -3.92 -2.63
CA LEU A 33 -0.20 -2.67 -2.95
C LEU A 33 0.38 -2.01 -1.69
N GLU A 34 -0.39 -1.98 -0.60
CA GLU A 34 0.07 -1.49 0.71
C GLU A 34 1.30 -2.29 1.20
N GLU A 35 1.27 -3.62 1.10
CA GLU A 35 2.43 -4.45 1.46
C GLU A 35 3.68 -4.12 0.64
N ILE A 36 3.53 -3.76 -0.65
CA ILE A 36 4.65 -3.37 -1.50
C ILE A 36 5.20 -2.01 -1.07
N GLU A 37 4.32 -1.06 -0.73
CA GLU A 37 4.71 0.26 -0.24
C GLU A 37 5.45 0.15 1.10
N ASP A 38 4.94 -0.64 2.05
CA ASP A 38 5.59 -0.90 3.33
C ASP A 38 6.98 -1.54 3.15
N LYS A 39 7.10 -2.53 2.26
CA LYS A 39 8.39 -3.14 1.92
C LYS A 39 9.37 -2.12 1.34
N LYS A 40 8.88 -1.19 0.50
CA LYS A 40 9.71 -0.12 -0.08
C LYS A 40 10.15 0.89 0.99
N ALA A 41 9.25 1.29 1.88
CA ALA A 41 9.57 2.17 3.00
C ALA A 41 10.62 1.53 3.91
N PHE A 42 10.43 0.26 4.29
CA PHE A 42 11.42 -0.48 5.05
C PHE A 42 12.77 -0.55 4.32
N ALA A 43 12.77 -0.94 3.04
CA ALA A 43 13.99 -1.01 2.23
C ALA A 43 14.76 0.33 2.20
N SER A 44 14.05 1.46 2.19
CA SER A 44 14.68 2.79 2.16
C SER A 44 15.47 3.12 3.43
N VAL A 45 15.08 2.55 4.57
CA VAL A 45 15.70 2.81 5.88
C VAL A 45 16.62 1.67 6.36
N THR A 46 16.71 0.56 5.62
CA THR A 46 17.51 -0.63 6.03
C THR A 46 18.99 -0.36 6.31
N LYS A 47 19.55 0.72 5.77
CA LYS A 47 20.96 1.12 5.97
C LYS A 47 21.14 2.21 7.03
N GLU A 48 20.06 2.69 7.62
CA GLU A 48 20.12 3.69 8.67
C GLU A 48 20.66 3.09 9.96
N LYS A 49 21.42 3.88 10.71
CA LYS A 49 21.87 3.46 12.03
C LYS A 49 20.66 3.42 12.95
N SER A 50 20.46 2.28 13.61
CA SER A 50 19.52 2.19 14.72
C SER A 50 19.92 3.17 15.82
N ILE A 51 18.93 3.83 16.41
CA ILE A 51 19.08 4.69 17.58
C ILE A 51 18.25 4.12 18.74
N PRO A 52 18.73 4.26 19.99
CA PRO A 52 17.96 3.88 21.16
C PRO A 52 16.60 4.57 21.20
N TYR A 53 15.58 3.84 21.67
CA TYR A 53 14.23 4.38 21.82
C TYR A 53 14.18 5.59 22.77
N SER A 54 15.02 5.60 23.82
CA SER A 54 15.15 6.74 24.75
C SER A 54 15.49 8.06 24.06
N ASP A 55 16.27 7.99 22.98
CA ASP A 55 16.72 9.18 22.23
C ASP A 55 15.55 9.75 21.41
N ILE A 56 14.66 8.87 20.91
CA ILE A 56 13.41 9.27 20.26
C ILE A 56 12.45 9.88 21.28
N GLU A 57 12.23 9.25 22.43
CA GLU A 57 11.34 9.79 23.48
C GLU A 57 11.80 11.19 23.93
N THR A 58 13.11 11.38 24.11
CA THR A 58 13.67 12.66 24.52
C THR A 58 13.41 13.75 23.48
N ARG A 59 13.56 13.41 22.19
CA ARG A 59 13.25 14.32 21.07
C ARG A 59 11.77 14.69 21.03
N LEU A 60 10.88 13.71 21.15
CA LEU A 60 9.43 13.94 21.07
C LEU A 60 8.91 14.80 22.23
N LYS A 61 9.40 14.56 23.45
CA LYS A 61 9.08 15.40 24.62
C LYS A 61 9.59 16.83 24.45
N LYS A 62 10.80 17.00 23.90
CA LYS A 62 11.36 18.33 23.60
C LYS A 62 10.51 19.10 22.59
N ASP A 63 9.99 18.41 21.59
CA ASP A 63 9.16 18.99 20.53
C ASP A 63 7.66 19.09 20.94
N ASN A 64 7.33 18.69 22.18
CA ASN A 64 5.99 18.72 22.75
C ASN A 64 4.95 17.90 21.95
N LEU A 65 5.42 16.82 21.32
CA LEU A 65 4.63 15.86 20.54
C LEU A 65 4.26 14.60 21.33
N LEU A 66 4.72 14.52 22.59
CA LEU A 66 4.55 13.40 23.51
C LEU A 66 4.56 13.92 24.94
#